data_AF-A0A7F8Q0T3-F1
#
_entry.id   AF-A0A7F8Q0T3-F1
#
_cell.length_a   1.000
_cell.length_b   1.000
_cell.length_c   1.000
_cell.angle_alpha   90.00
_cell.angle_beta   90.00
_cell.angle_gamma   90.00
#
_symmetry.space_group_name_H-M   'P 1'
#
loop_
_entity.id
_entity.type
_entity.pdbx_description
1 polymer ?
#
loop_
_entity_poly.entity_id
_entity_poly.type
_entity_poly.pdbx_seq_one_letter_code
_entity_poly.pdbx_strand_id
1 'polypeptide(L)'
;METKLLFMTSRVRFGQQKRYQDWFQRQYLSTPDSQSLRCDLIRYICGVVHPSNEVLSSDILPRWAIIGWLLTTCTSNVAASNAKLALFYDWLFFSPDKDSIMNIEPAILVMHHSMKPHPAITATLLDFMCRIIPNFYPPLEGHVRQGVFSSLNHIVEKRVLAHLAPLFDNPKLDKELRAMLREKFPEFCSSPSPPVEAYPP
;
A
#
# COMPACT_ATOMS: atom_id res chain seq x y z
N MET A 1 3.66 12.61 19.15
CA MET A 1 4.07 12.02 17.85
C MET A 1 3.26 12.62 16.70
N GLU A 2 1.94 12.80 16.89
CA GLU A 2 1.01 13.38 15.90
C GLU A 2 1.49 14.69 15.28
N THR A 3 1.84 15.70 16.07
CA THR A 3 2.33 17.01 15.55
C THR A 3 3.48 16.86 14.56
N LYS A 4 4.40 15.92 14.81
CA LYS A 4 5.56 15.68 13.94
C LYS A 4 5.17 14.97 12.65
N LEU A 5 4.28 13.97 12.72
CA LEU A 5 3.75 13.29 11.54
C LEU A 5 2.92 14.24 10.67
N LEU A 6 2.02 15.01 11.27
CA LEU A 6 1.22 16.02 10.57
C LEU A 6 2.11 17.07 9.90
N PHE A 7 3.17 17.52 10.58
CA PHE A 7 4.14 18.41 9.97
C PHE A 7 4.84 17.77 8.76
N MET A 8 5.27 16.51 8.89
CA MET A 8 5.88 15.76 7.78
C MET A 8 4.93 15.63 6.59
N THR A 9 3.64 15.36 6.81
CA THR A 9 2.64 15.16 5.73
C THR A 9 1.98 16.43 5.22
N SER A 10 2.34 17.61 5.73
CA SER A 10 1.73 18.89 5.29
C SER A 10 2.75 19.98 4.96
N ARG A 11 3.99 19.90 5.45
CA ARG A 11 4.99 20.99 5.33
C ARG A 11 6.33 20.55 4.76
N VAL A 12 6.67 19.27 4.85
CA VAL A 12 7.97 18.76 4.37
C VAL A 12 7.85 18.41 2.90
N ARG A 13 8.70 18.98 2.06
CA ARG A 13 8.78 18.65 0.63
C ARG A 13 9.39 17.26 0.42
N PHE A 14 8.87 16.53 -0.56
CA PHE A 14 9.41 15.26 -0.97
C PHE A 14 10.84 15.41 -1.51
N GLY A 15 11.72 14.50 -1.10
CA GLY A 15 13.18 14.60 -1.27
C GLY A 15 13.91 15.21 -0.06
N GLN A 16 13.22 15.98 0.79
CA GLN A 16 13.81 16.70 1.92
C GLN A 16 13.53 16.05 3.29
N GLN A 17 12.97 14.83 3.31
CA GLN A 17 12.49 14.16 4.53
C GLN A 17 13.57 13.54 5.41
N LYS A 18 14.80 13.34 4.90
CA LYS A 18 15.83 12.51 5.58
C LYS A 18 16.08 12.92 7.03
N ARG A 19 16.34 14.20 7.31
CA ARG A 19 16.62 14.66 8.69
C ARG A 19 15.43 14.49 9.62
N TYR A 20 14.21 14.72 9.12
CA TYR A 20 12.99 14.55 9.89
C TYR A 20 12.75 13.09 10.26
N GLN A 21 12.99 12.17 9.32
CA GLN A 21 12.96 10.73 9.55
C GLN A 21 14.02 10.30 10.57
N ASP A 22 15.27 10.77 10.42
CA ASP A 22 16.37 10.45 11.35
C ASP A 22 16.06 10.93 12.78
N TRP A 23 15.49 12.14 12.93
CA TRP A 23 15.08 12.67 14.24
C TRP A 23 13.93 11.89 14.86
N PHE A 24 12.90 11.57 14.07
CA PHE A 24 11.76 10.79 14.55
C PHE A 24 12.19 9.37 14.93
N GLN A 25 13.02 8.73 14.11
CA GLN A 25 13.54 7.38 14.35
C GLN A 25 14.37 7.34 15.63
N ARG A 26 15.30 8.27 15.81
CA ARG A 26 16.13 8.33 17.01
C ARG A 26 15.29 8.46 18.27
N GLN A 27 14.25 9.29 18.24
CA GLN A 27 13.43 9.56 19.41
C GLN A 27 12.41 8.46 19.73
N TYR A 28 11.82 7.82 18.72
CA TYR A 28 10.65 6.95 18.93
C TYR A 28 10.78 5.52 18.43
N LEU A 29 11.74 5.21 17.54
CA LEU A 29 11.76 3.93 16.80
C LEU A 29 13.11 3.19 16.90
N SER A 30 13.98 3.59 17.83
CA SER A 30 15.38 3.17 17.93
C SER A 30 15.63 2.00 18.90
N THR A 31 14.61 1.51 19.59
CA THR A 31 14.73 0.40 20.56
C THR A 31 13.99 -0.86 20.10
N PRO A 32 14.34 -2.06 20.61
CA PRO A 32 13.56 -3.27 20.35
C PRO A 32 12.09 -3.16 20.78
N ASP A 33 11.82 -2.53 21.94
CA ASP A 33 10.45 -2.36 22.45
C ASP A 33 9.62 -1.39 21.61
N SER A 34 10.28 -0.46 20.90
CA SER A 34 9.60 0.50 20.02
C SER A 34 9.10 -0.09 18.70
N GLN A 35 9.34 -1.38 18.42
CA GLN A 35 8.90 -2.01 17.18
C GLN A 35 7.37 -2.05 17.04
N SER A 36 6.66 -2.24 18.15
CA SER A 36 5.19 -2.28 18.18
C SER A 36 4.54 -0.99 17.67
N LEU A 37 5.13 0.16 18.01
CA LEU A 37 4.62 1.50 17.68
C LEU A 37 4.44 1.72 16.17
N ARG A 38 5.18 1.01 15.32
CA ARG A 38 5.05 1.13 13.85
C ARG A 38 3.64 0.81 13.36
N CYS A 39 2.95 -0.13 14.00
CA CYS A 39 1.58 -0.48 13.63
C CYS A 39 0.65 0.70 13.86
N ASP A 40 0.74 1.35 15.02
CA ASP A 40 -0.09 2.51 15.37
C ASP A 40 0.17 3.68 14.43
N LEU A 41 1.43 3.95 14.09
CA LEU A 41 1.79 5.01 13.15
C LEU A 41 1.26 4.72 11.73
N ILE A 42 1.33 3.47 11.27
CA ILE A 42 0.77 3.05 9.98
C ILE A 42 -0.75 3.24 9.99
N ARG A 43 -1.45 2.78 11.03
CA ARG A 43 -2.90 2.95 11.18
C ARG A 43 -3.29 4.43 11.23
N TYR A 44 -2.53 5.25 11.95
CA TYR A 44 -2.74 6.70 11.99
C TYR A 44 -2.59 7.35 10.62
N ILE A 45 -1.54 7.01 9.87
CA ILE A 45 -1.32 7.57 8.52
C ILE A 45 -2.42 7.17 7.53
N CYS A 46 -2.87 5.91 7.58
CA CYS A 46 -3.93 5.42 6.70
C CYS A 46 -5.31 5.99 7.07
N GLY A 47 -5.69 5.87 8.35
CA GLY A 47 -7.06 6.13 8.79
C GLY A 47 -7.34 7.55 9.28
N VAL A 48 -6.30 8.33 9.65
CA VAL A 48 -6.48 9.69 10.22
C VAL A 48 -5.93 10.76 9.30
N VAL A 49 -4.77 10.54 8.68
CA VAL A 49 -4.14 11.54 7.81
C VAL A 49 -4.71 11.45 6.40
N HIS A 50 -5.74 12.25 6.11
CA HIS A 50 -6.32 12.40 4.77
C HIS A 50 -6.01 13.82 4.23
N PRO A 51 -4.94 14.00 3.44
CA PRO A 51 -4.55 15.31 2.92
C PRO A 51 -5.59 15.87 1.95
N SER A 52 -5.67 17.21 1.85
CA SER A 52 -6.50 17.87 0.84
C SER A 52 -5.98 17.62 -0.58
N ASN A 53 -6.83 17.82 -1.60
CA ASN A 53 -6.44 17.70 -3.00
C ASN A 53 -5.26 18.63 -3.36
N GLU A 54 -5.20 19.82 -2.77
CA GLU A 54 -4.09 20.75 -2.93
C GLU A 54 -2.77 20.11 -2.50
N VAL A 55 -2.75 19.47 -1.31
CA VAL A 55 -1.56 18.77 -0.80
C VAL A 55 -1.24 17.54 -1.66
N LEU A 56 -2.24 16.76 -2.07
CA LEU A 56 -2.03 15.58 -2.93
C LEU A 56 -1.44 15.93 -4.30
N SER A 57 -1.78 17.10 -4.84
CA SER A 57 -1.25 17.62 -6.12
C SER A 57 0.07 18.38 -6.00
N SER A 58 0.57 18.58 -4.77
CA SER A 58 1.79 19.33 -4.47
C SER A 58 3.04 18.44 -4.41
N ASP A 59 4.17 19.04 -4.05
CA ASP A 59 5.44 18.33 -3.79
C ASP A 59 5.67 18.00 -2.31
N ILE A 60 4.63 18.05 -1.48
CA ILE A 60 4.70 17.61 -0.08
C ILE A 60 4.94 16.10 0.01
N LEU A 61 5.69 15.70 1.03
CA LEU A 61 6.03 14.31 1.34
C LEU A 61 4.76 13.45 1.42
N PRO A 62 4.56 12.52 0.47
CA PRO A 62 3.33 11.77 0.39
C PRO A 62 3.28 10.66 1.46
N ARG A 63 2.07 10.25 1.82
CA ARG A 63 1.81 9.25 2.86
C ARG A 63 2.53 7.93 2.57
N TRP A 64 2.48 7.47 1.33
CA TRP A 64 3.15 6.22 0.91
C TRP A 64 4.66 6.26 1.17
N ALA A 65 5.32 7.41 1.04
CA ALA A 65 6.75 7.51 1.28
C ALA A 65 7.09 7.35 2.78
N ILE A 66 6.22 7.84 3.66
CA ILE A 66 6.35 7.63 5.11
C ILE A 66 6.10 6.17 5.46
N ILE A 67 5.06 5.54 4.89
CA ILE A 67 4.79 4.10 5.08
C ILE A 67 5.98 3.25 4.62
N GLY A 68 6.50 3.51 3.42
CA GLY A 68 7.68 2.82 2.88
C GLY A 68 8.87 2.93 3.83
N TRP A 69 9.15 4.13 4.34
CA TRP A 69 10.20 4.32 5.37
C TRP A 69 9.92 3.51 6.63
N LEU A 70 8.71 3.59 7.22
CA LEU A 70 8.37 2.84 8.43
C LEU A 70 8.59 1.33 8.24
N LEU A 71 8.17 0.77 7.10
CA LEU A 71 8.39 -0.64 6.78
C LEU A 71 9.88 -1.01 6.74
N THR A 72 10.75 -0.14 6.19
CA THR A 72 12.20 -0.40 6.14
C THR A 72 12.88 -0.31 7.51
N THR A 73 12.23 0.29 8.50
CA THR A 73 12.79 0.41 9.85
C THR A 73 12.45 -0.78 10.76
N CYS A 74 11.64 -1.75 10.31
CA CYS A 74 11.33 -2.96 11.07
C CYS A 74 12.59 -3.81 11.23
N THR A 75 12.94 -4.20 12.46
CA THR A 75 14.16 -4.99 12.76
C THR A 75 13.87 -6.45 13.10
N SER A 76 12.60 -6.87 13.10
CA SER A 76 12.19 -8.26 13.32
C SER A 76 11.08 -8.67 12.36
N ASN A 77 11.02 -9.97 12.04
CA ASN A 77 9.98 -10.51 11.18
C ASN A 77 8.58 -10.32 11.77
N VAL A 78 8.43 -10.42 13.10
CA VAL A 78 7.16 -10.17 13.78
C VAL A 78 6.70 -8.73 13.56
N ALA A 79 7.58 -7.75 13.78
CA ALA A 79 7.27 -6.34 13.56
C ALA A 79 6.92 -6.05 12.09
N ALA A 80 7.68 -6.63 11.16
CA ALA A 80 7.39 -6.47 9.73
C ALA A 80 6.04 -7.08 9.33
N SER A 81 5.70 -8.28 9.80
CA SER A 81 4.41 -8.93 9.52
C SER A 81 3.24 -8.14 10.12
N ASN A 82 3.36 -7.66 11.37
CA ASN A 82 2.34 -6.84 12.00
C ASN A 82 2.15 -5.50 11.27
N ALA A 83 3.24 -4.86 10.83
CA ALA A 83 3.19 -3.63 10.05
C ALA A 83 2.49 -3.82 8.70
N LYS A 84 2.74 -4.94 8.00
CA LYS A 84 2.03 -5.30 6.75
C LYS A 84 0.55 -5.53 7.01
N LEU A 85 0.20 -6.26 8.07
CA LEU A 85 -1.20 -6.47 8.45
C LEU A 85 -1.90 -5.14 8.77
N ALA A 86 -1.26 -4.26 9.53
CA ALA A 86 -1.80 -2.92 9.84
C ALA A 86 -2.03 -2.07 8.58
N LEU A 87 -1.13 -2.18 7.59
CA LEU A 87 -1.25 -1.50 6.31
C LEU A 87 -2.41 -2.06 5.45
N PHE A 88 -2.64 -3.37 5.49
CA PHE A 88 -3.70 -4.04 4.72
C PHE A 88 -5.01 -4.21 5.51
N TYR A 89 -5.12 -3.69 6.74
CA TYR A 89 -6.26 -4.00 7.61
C TYR A 89 -7.60 -3.55 7.02
N ASP A 90 -7.64 -2.34 6.44
CA ASP A 90 -8.83 -1.78 5.79
C ASP A 90 -9.14 -2.45 4.44
N TRP A 91 -8.23 -3.27 3.91
CA TRP A 91 -8.46 -4.03 2.67
C TRP A 91 -9.26 -5.30 2.93
N LEU A 92 -9.13 -5.90 4.11
CA LEU A 92 -9.63 -7.24 4.40
C LEU A 92 -11.14 -7.34 4.21
N PHE A 93 -11.91 -6.31 4.56
CA PHE A 93 -13.37 -6.31 4.42
C PHE A 93 -13.87 -5.02 3.77
N PHE A 94 -13.06 -4.44 2.88
CA PHE A 94 -13.34 -3.15 2.24
C PHE A 94 -14.72 -3.14 1.56
N SER A 95 -15.51 -2.14 1.90
CA SER A 95 -16.81 -1.84 1.30
C SER A 95 -16.79 -0.41 0.74
N PRO A 96 -16.95 -0.21 -0.59
CA PRO A 96 -16.86 1.12 -1.19
C PRO A 96 -17.94 2.10 -0.71
N ASP A 97 -19.03 1.60 -0.11
CA ASP A 97 -20.11 2.40 0.46
C ASP A 97 -19.80 2.92 1.87
N LYS A 98 -18.75 2.41 2.52
CA LYS A 98 -18.40 2.72 3.92
C LYS A 98 -16.96 3.21 4.06
N ASP A 99 -16.04 2.53 3.40
CA ASP A 99 -14.62 2.72 3.57
C ASP A 99 -14.07 3.72 2.54
N SER A 100 -13.12 4.54 2.98
CA SER A 100 -12.52 5.56 2.14
C SER A 100 -11.37 5.01 1.31
N ILE A 101 -11.26 5.44 0.04
CA ILE A 101 -10.08 5.22 -0.80
C ILE A 101 -8.78 5.64 -0.09
N MET A 102 -8.86 6.67 0.76
CA MET A 102 -7.71 7.19 1.51
C MET A 102 -7.11 6.19 2.49
N ASN A 103 -7.88 5.18 2.92
CA ASN A 103 -7.41 4.16 3.86
C ASN A 103 -6.58 3.08 3.16
N ILE A 104 -6.92 2.79 1.90
CA ILE A 104 -6.31 1.69 1.12
C ILE A 104 -5.23 2.18 0.14
N GLU A 105 -5.31 3.42 -0.36
CA GLU A 105 -4.34 3.94 -1.33
C GLU A 105 -2.87 3.90 -0.88
N PRO A 106 -2.50 4.06 0.41
CA PRO A 106 -1.09 4.09 0.77
C PRO A 106 -0.40 2.77 0.43
N ALA A 107 -1.07 1.63 0.61
CA ALA A 107 -0.49 0.31 0.33
C ALA A 107 -0.17 0.14 -1.17
N ILE A 108 -1.13 0.47 -2.05
CA ILE A 108 -0.92 0.32 -3.49
C ILE A 108 0.13 1.31 -4.02
N LEU A 109 0.18 2.52 -3.48
CA LEU A 109 1.17 3.53 -3.87
C LEU A 109 2.57 3.17 -3.37
N VAL A 110 2.72 2.55 -2.18
CA VAL A 110 4.02 1.98 -1.77
C VAL A 110 4.48 0.94 -2.76
N MET A 111 3.61 0.00 -3.15
CA MET A 111 3.94 -1.05 -4.11
C MET A 111 4.34 -0.46 -5.47
N HIS A 112 3.59 0.52 -5.99
CA HIS A 112 3.88 1.17 -7.25
C HIS A 112 5.21 1.94 -7.24
N HIS A 113 5.40 2.84 -6.28
CA HIS A 113 6.58 3.69 -6.22
C HIS A 113 7.85 2.96 -5.78
N SER A 114 7.73 1.81 -5.10
CA SER A 114 8.88 1.00 -4.71
C SER A 114 9.38 0.07 -5.82
N MET A 115 8.57 -0.23 -6.85
CA MET A 115 8.91 -1.21 -7.88
C MET A 115 10.25 -0.89 -8.59
N LYS A 116 10.53 0.39 -8.83
CA LYS A 116 11.77 0.82 -9.48
C LYS A 116 12.98 0.82 -8.52
N PRO A 117 12.96 1.55 -7.38
CA PRO A 117 14.12 1.67 -6.51
C PRO A 117 14.32 0.48 -5.55
N HIS A 118 13.25 -0.17 -5.11
CA HIS A 118 13.25 -1.18 -4.05
C HIS A 118 12.23 -2.31 -4.34
N PRO A 119 12.42 -3.10 -5.41
CA PRO A 119 11.43 -4.10 -5.86
C PRO A 119 11.07 -5.14 -4.80
N ALA A 120 11.98 -5.43 -3.85
CA ALA A 120 11.72 -6.33 -2.73
C ALA A 120 10.55 -5.86 -1.83
N ILE A 121 10.35 -4.54 -1.65
CA ILE A 121 9.22 -4.00 -0.90
C ILE A 121 7.91 -4.32 -1.62
N THR A 122 7.86 -4.10 -2.92
CA THR A 122 6.67 -4.44 -3.72
C THR A 122 6.38 -5.93 -3.69
N ALA A 123 7.41 -6.76 -3.91
CA ALA A 123 7.27 -8.21 -3.91
C ALA A 123 6.71 -8.74 -2.58
N THR A 124 7.25 -8.26 -1.44
CA THR A 124 6.80 -8.75 -0.12
C THR A 124 5.40 -8.28 0.25
N LEU A 125 4.95 -7.12 -0.23
CA LEU A 125 3.58 -6.65 -0.01
C LEU A 125 2.57 -7.40 -0.88
N LEU A 126 2.90 -7.68 -2.14
CA LEU A 126 2.07 -8.51 -3.03
C LEU A 126 1.97 -9.95 -2.51
N ASP A 127 3.09 -10.56 -2.10
CA ASP A 127 3.08 -11.90 -1.50
C ASP A 127 2.22 -11.93 -0.22
N PHE A 128 2.37 -10.92 0.66
CA PHE A 128 1.54 -10.80 1.86
C PHE A 128 0.05 -10.69 1.51
N MET A 129 -0.32 -9.83 0.55
CA MET A 129 -1.71 -9.66 0.11
C MET A 129 -2.31 -10.97 -0.42
N CYS A 130 -1.55 -11.75 -1.18
CA CYS A 130 -2.00 -13.05 -1.68
C CYS A 130 -2.20 -14.06 -0.53
N ARG A 131 -1.26 -14.11 0.41
CA ARG A 131 -1.25 -15.08 1.51
C ARG A 131 -2.24 -14.75 2.62
N ILE A 132 -2.53 -13.47 2.87
CA ILE A 132 -3.43 -13.08 3.97
C ILE A 132 -4.87 -13.47 3.68
N ILE A 133 -5.28 -13.57 2.41
CA ILE A 133 -6.65 -13.92 2.00
C ILE A 133 -7.13 -15.24 2.61
N PRO A 134 -6.47 -16.41 2.38
CA PRO A 134 -6.90 -17.68 2.98
C PRO A 134 -6.51 -17.83 4.46
N ASN A 135 -5.59 -16.99 4.97
CA ASN A 135 -4.97 -17.23 6.28
C ASN A 135 -5.39 -16.25 7.39
N PHE A 136 -6.02 -15.11 7.07
CA PHE A 136 -6.42 -14.14 8.09
C PHE A 136 -7.43 -14.75 9.07
N TYR A 137 -8.50 -15.33 8.53
CA TYR A 137 -9.46 -16.12 9.26
C TYR A 137 -10.15 -17.06 8.27
N PRO A 138 -9.73 -18.34 8.18
CA PRO A 138 -10.18 -19.27 7.13
C PRO A 138 -11.70 -19.36 6.95
N PRO A 139 -12.54 -19.36 8.01
CA PRO A 139 -14.00 -19.38 7.84
C PRO A 139 -14.57 -18.18 7.07
N LEU A 140 -13.83 -17.06 6.98
CA LEU A 140 -14.22 -15.85 6.25
C LEU A 140 -13.36 -15.60 5.01
N GLU A 141 -12.62 -16.59 4.51
CA GLU A 141 -11.76 -16.43 3.32
C GLU A 141 -12.48 -15.76 2.14
N GLY A 142 -13.72 -16.18 1.85
CA GLY A 142 -14.51 -15.59 0.75
C GLY A 142 -14.78 -14.10 0.94
N HIS A 143 -15.03 -13.66 2.18
CA HIS A 143 -15.22 -12.24 2.50
C HIS A 143 -13.90 -11.48 2.40
N VAL A 144 -12.79 -12.08 2.86
CA VAL A 144 -11.47 -11.45 2.76
C VAL A 144 -11.04 -11.27 1.30
N ARG A 145 -11.25 -12.30 0.48
CA ARG A 145 -11.03 -12.24 -0.97
C ARG A 145 -11.86 -11.12 -1.59
N GLN A 146 -13.14 -11.03 -1.23
CA GLN A 146 -14.04 -9.99 -1.75
C GLN A 146 -13.61 -8.59 -1.32
N GLY A 147 -13.18 -8.39 -0.07
CA GLY A 147 -12.68 -7.09 0.40
C GLY A 147 -11.44 -6.64 -0.37
N VAL A 148 -10.46 -7.52 -0.55
CA VAL A 148 -9.25 -7.20 -1.33
C VAL A 148 -9.59 -6.92 -2.80
N PHE A 149 -10.49 -7.73 -3.39
CA PHE A 149 -10.98 -7.52 -4.75
C PHE A 149 -11.69 -6.17 -4.92
N SER A 150 -12.61 -5.83 -4.02
CA SER A 150 -13.32 -4.55 -4.00
C SER A 150 -12.34 -3.38 -3.83
N SER A 151 -11.30 -3.54 -2.99
CA SER A 151 -10.25 -2.54 -2.82
C SER A 151 -9.52 -2.25 -4.13
N LEU A 152 -9.10 -3.30 -4.84
CA LEU A 152 -8.38 -3.19 -6.12
C LEU A 152 -9.24 -2.55 -7.21
N ASN A 153 -10.51 -2.93 -7.33
CA ASN A 153 -11.45 -2.26 -8.25
C ASN A 153 -11.61 -0.79 -7.91
N HIS A 154 -11.83 -0.46 -6.63
CA HIS A 154 -12.03 0.91 -6.20
C HIS A 154 -10.80 1.80 -6.46
N ILE A 155 -9.60 1.25 -6.30
CA ILE A 155 -8.33 1.91 -6.67
C ILE A 155 -8.30 2.27 -8.17
N VAL A 156 -8.77 1.37 -9.03
CA VAL A 156 -8.85 1.59 -10.49
C VAL A 156 -9.92 2.61 -10.83
N GLU A 157 -11.13 2.46 -10.27
CA GLU A 157 -12.26 3.38 -10.46
C GLU A 157 -11.92 4.82 -10.06
N LYS A 158 -11.26 4.99 -8.91
CA LYS A 158 -10.80 6.30 -8.40
C LYS A 158 -9.51 6.79 -9.06
N ARG A 159 -8.94 6.02 -9.99
CA ARG A 159 -7.71 6.34 -10.72
C ARG A 159 -6.50 6.60 -9.82
N VAL A 160 -6.44 5.99 -8.64
CA VAL A 160 -5.22 5.96 -7.82
C VAL A 160 -4.12 5.21 -8.59
N LEU A 161 -4.49 4.10 -9.23
CA LEU A 161 -3.73 3.50 -10.33
C LEU A 161 -4.69 3.18 -11.47
N ALA A 162 -4.42 3.72 -12.66
CA ALA A 162 -5.28 3.49 -13.83
C ALA A 162 -5.33 2.01 -14.25
N HIS A 163 -4.23 1.27 -14.09
CA HIS A 163 -4.12 -0.13 -14.47
C HIS A 163 -3.25 -0.90 -13.47
N LEU A 164 -3.70 -2.09 -13.08
CA LEU A 164 -2.97 -2.96 -12.15
C LEU A 164 -2.01 -3.92 -12.87
N ALA A 165 -2.26 -4.29 -14.13
CA ALA A 165 -1.44 -5.24 -14.88
C ALA A 165 0.07 -4.86 -14.92
N PRO A 166 0.47 -3.58 -15.13
CA PRO A 166 1.89 -3.20 -15.10
C PRO A 166 2.58 -3.39 -13.75
N LEU A 167 1.80 -3.45 -12.67
CA LEU A 167 2.28 -3.73 -11.31
C LEU A 167 2.31 -5.25 -11.06
N PHE A 168 1.23 -5.95 -11.38
CA PHE A 168 1.05 -7.38 -11.07
C PHE A 168 1.88 -8.31 -11.94
N ASP A 169 2.09 -7.95 -13.21
CA ASP A 169 2.87 -8.74 -14.16
C ASP A 169 4.23 -8.09 -14.48
N ASN A 170 4.73 -7.26 -13.57
CA ASN A 170 5.99 -6.55 -13.79
C ASN A 170 7.17 -7.52 -13.94
N PRO A 171 8.04 -7.40 -14.95
CA PRO A 171 9.18 -8.30 -15.16
C PRO A 171 10.20 -8.32 -14.02
N LYS A 172 10.20 -7.31 -13.13
CA LYS A 172 11.05 -7.28 -11.93
C LYS A 172 10.56 -8.17 -10.80
N LEU A 173 9.31 -8.63 -10.87
CA LEU A 173 8.77 -9.60 -9.93
C LEU A 173 9.14 -11.01 -10.36
N ASP A 174 9.35 -11.85 -9.35
CA ASP A 174 9.57 -13.27 -9.51
C ASP A 174 8.38 -13.96 -10.22
N LYS A 175 8.66 -15.00 -11.02
CA LYS A 175 7.64 -15.62 -11.87
C LYS A 175 6.57 -16.32 -11.06
N GLU A 176 6.94 -16.95 -9.97
CA GLU A 176 6.06 -17.67 -9.06
C GLU A 176 5.10 -16.69 -8.36
N LEU A 177 5.60 -15.51 -7.95
CA LEU A 177 4.76 -14.45 -7.40
C LEU A 177 3.74 -13.93 -8.42
N ARG A 178 4.17 -13.71 -9.67
CA ARG A 178 3.28 -13.30 -10.77
C ARG A 178 2.23 -14.37 -11.08
N ALA A 179 2.60 -15.64 -11.04
CA ALA A 179 1.67 -16.76 -11.22
C ALA A 179 0.61 -16.80 -10.12
N MET A 180 1.02 -16.64 -8.85
CA MET A 180 0.09 -16.58 -7.70
C MET A 180 -0.88 -15.39 -7.80
N LEU A 181 -0.40 -14.23 -8.25
CA LEU A 181 -1.26 -13.06 -8.50
C LEU A 181 -2.29 -13.35 -9.61
N ARG A 182 -1.86 -13.98 -10.71
CA ARG A 182 -2.75 -14.36 -11.82
C ARG A 182 -3.77 -15.42 -11.45
N GLU A 183 -3.42 -16.36 -10.57
CA GLU A 183 -4.35 -17.35 -10.03
C GLU A 183 -5.43 -16.68 -9.17
N LYS A 184 -5.04 -15.77 -8.27
CA LYS A 184 -5.97 -15.12 -7.35
C LYS A 184 -6.82 -14.02 -8.01
N PHE A 185 -6.21 -13.28 -8.93
CA PHE A 185 -6.75 -12.08 -9.55
C PHE A 185 -6.52 -12.03 -11.08
N PRO A 186 -7.05 -13.01 -11.84
CA PRO A 186 -6.84 -13.06 -13.29
C PRO A 186 -7.32 -11.81 -14.03
N GLU A 187 -8.36 -11.14 -13.53
CA GLU A 187 -8.95 -9.93 -14.13
C GLU A 187 -8.04 -8.70 -14.06
N PHE A 188 -7.09 -8.67 -13.11
CA PHE A 188 -6.14 -7.57 -12.95
C PHE A 188 -4.79 -7.82 -13.61
N CYS A 189 -4.56 -9.02 -14.13
CA CYS A 189 -3.29 -9.44 -14.76
C CYS A 189 -3.32 -9.38 -16.30
N SER A 190 -4.44 -8.97 -16.89
CA SER A 190 -4.60 -8.84 -18.34
C SER A 190 -4.54 -7.37 -18.73
N SER A 191 -3.70 -7.02 -19.72
CA SER A 191 -3.74 -5.68 -20.30
C SER A 191 -5.10 -5.48 -20.98
N PRO A 192 -5.73 -4.30 -20.87
CA PRO A 192 -6.95 -4.03 -21.61
C PRO A 192 -6.66 -4.21 -23.10
N SER A 193 -7.52 -4.98 -23.78
CA SER A 193 -7.50 -5.11 -25.23
C SER A 193 -7.55 -3.71 -25.84
N PRO A 194 -6.77 -3.41 -26.90
CA PRO A 194 -6.96 -2.17 -27.63
C PRO A 194 -8.43 -2.09 -28.09
N PRO A 195 -9.06 -0.90 -28.07
CA PRO A 195 -10.41 -0.76 -28.57
C PRO A 195 -10.45 -1.25 -30.02
N VAL A 196 -11.32 -2.22 -30.28
CA VAL A 196 -11.60 -2.68 -31.64
C VAL A 196 -12.23 -1.50 -32.36
N GLU A 197 -11.47 -0.84 -33.23
CA GLU A 197 -12.03 0.11 -34.20
C GLU A 197 -13.05 -0.67 -35.03
N ALA A 198 -14.33 -0.45 -34.73
CA ALA A 198 -15.41 -0.87 -35.59
C ALA A 198 -15.27 -0.09 -36.89
N TYR A 199 -14.68 -0.71 -37.91
CA TYR A 199 -14.74 -0.20 -39.27
C TYR A 199 -16.23 -0.17 -39.68
N PRO A 200 -16.79 1.01 -40.02
CA PRO A 200 -18.11 1.07 -40.61
C PRO A 200 -18.12 0.38 -42.00
N PRO A 201 -19.28 -0.12 -42.44
CA PRO A 201 -19.44 -0.82 -43.72
C PRO A 201 -19.13 0.06 -44.94
#